data_AF-A0A7J9L177-F1
#
_entry.id   AF-A0A7J9L177-F1
#
_cell.length_a   1.000
_cell.length_b   1.000
_cell.length_c   1.000
_cell.angle_alpha   90.00
_cell.angle_beta   90.00
_cell.angle_gamma   90.00
#
_symmetry.space_group_name_H-M   'P 1'
#
loop_
_entity.id
_entity.type
_entity.pdbx_description
1 polymer ?
#
loop_
_entity_poly.entity_id
_entity_poly.type
_entity_poly.pdbx_seq_one_letter_code
_entity_poly.pdbx_strand_id
1 'polypeptide(L)'
;MKMITCDGVTYDAVVITHKKYEPFLNKSIDHYDEMALVVGKYMAIGSFSKKTVDIDLDDGNQDLVPINCDNEEVEEVRTKVSSSDTSKCKRKNTQESVVDEQIKFVGEKFGKIVNKLEQFTADKTPHLYREVMSVEVEGFDDDFLCSVFDCLVSRGSEAKAFLAKSTKQRKFWLQKASQG
;
A
#
# COMPACT_ATOMS: atom_id res chain seq x y z
N MET A 1 21.05 -24.85 33.29
CA MET A 1 19.91 -25.69 32.86
C MET A 1 18.77 -25.49 33.83
N LYS A 2 17.56 -25.25 33.34
CA LYS A 2 16.33 -25.09 34.14
C LYS A 2 15.35 -26.21 33.77
N MET A 3 14.53 -26.65 34.73
CA MET A 3 13.59 -27.75 34.57
C MET A 3 12.31 -27.42 35.34
N ILE A 4 11.16 -27.71 34.73
CA ILE A 4 9.88 -27.67 35.43
C ILE A 4 9.61 -29.08 35.94
N THR A 5 9.43 -29.21 37.25
CA THR A 5 9.14 -30.49 37.91
C THR A 5 7.73 -30.49 38.48
N CYS A 6 7.06 -31.63 38.38
CA CYS A 6 5.82 -31.90 39.09
C CYS A 6 6.11 -32.67 40.38
N ASP A 7 5.23 -32.56 41.37
CA ASP A 7 5.27 -33.46 42.52
C ASP A 7 4.93 -34.91 42.10
N GLY A 8 5.36 -35.88 42.89
CA GLY A 8 5.25 -37.30 42.53
C GLY A 8 3.80 -37.77 42.33
N VAL A 9 2.86 -37.26 43.12
CA VAL A 9 1.44 -37.64 43.04
C VAL A 9 0.84 -37.14 41.72
N THR A 10 1.15 -35.90 41.35
CA THR A 10 0.73 -35.31 40.07
C THR A 10 1.38 -36.01 38.88
N TYR A 11 2.67 -36.36 38.97
CA TYR A 11 3.38 -37.08 37.92
C TYR A 11 2.73 -38.44 37.63
N ASP A 12 2.51 -39.25 38.67
CA ASP A 12 1.93 -40.59 38.53
C ASP A 12 0.52 -40.52 37.94
N ALA A 13 -0.31 -39.59 38.41
CA ALA A 13 -1.66 -39.40 37.87
C ALA A 13 -1.67 -39.06 36.37
N VAL A 14 -0.76 -38.18 35.92
CA VAL A 14 -0.64 -37.79 34.50
C VAL A 14 -0.08 -38.92 33.64
N VAL A 15 0.92 -39.67 34.12
CA VAL A 15 1.50 -40.80 33.38
C VAL A 15 0.52 -41.97 33.28
N ILE A 16 -0.27 -42.25 34.33
CA ILE A 16 -1.32 -43.29 34.30
C ILE A 16 -2.40 -42.95 33.27
N THR A 17 -2.88 -41.70 33.27
CA THR A 17 -3.94 -41.26 32.35
C THR A 17 -3.43 -41.12 30.91
N HIS A 18 -2.17 -40.73 30.75
CA HIS A 18 -1.58 -40.40 29.47
C HIS A 18 -0.10 -40.82 29.37
N LYS A 19 0.12 -42.14 29.27
CA LYS A 19 1.46 -42.77 29.21
C LYS A 19 2.40 -42.16 28.15
N LYS A 20 1.85 -41.61 27.07
CA LYS A 20 2.63 -40.91 26.02
C LYS A 20 3.41 -39.68 26.51
N TYR A 21 3.07 -39.10 27.67
CA TYR A 21 3.73 -37.91 28.19
C TYR A 21 4.93 -38.22 29.10
N GLU A 22 5.07 -39.46 29.56
CA GLU A 22 6.20 -39.92 30.39
C GLU A 22 7.57 -39.46 29.85
N PRO A 23 7.85 -39.52 28.53
CA PRO A 23 9.14 -39.10 27.98
C PRO A 23 9.33 -37.57 27.91
N PHE A 24 8.34 -36.75 28.25
CA PHE A 24 8.40 -35.28 28.10
C PHE A 24 8.33 -34.55 29.44
N LEU A 25 7.84 -35.21 30.48
CA LEU A 25 7.76 -34.64 31.83
C LEU A 25 9.13 -34.63 32.51
N ASN A 26 9.34 -33.66 33.40
CA ASN A 26 10.57 -33.49 34.19
C ASN A 26 11.85 -33.52 33.34
N LYS A 27 11.81 -32.88 32.16
CA LYS A 27 12.98 -32.68 31.30
C LYS A 27 13.56 -31.29 31.46
N SER A 28 14.87 -31.18 31.29
CA SER A 28 15.54 -29.90 31.17
C SER A 28 15.03 -29.15 29.94
N ILE A 29 14.84 -27.85 30.09
CA ILE A 29 14.53 -26.95 28.99
C ILE A 29 15.85 -26.32 28.57
N ASP A 30 16.34 -26.74 27.41
CA ASP A 30 17.55 -26.19 26.82
C ASP A 30 17.29 -24.75 26.36
N HIS A 31 18.32 -23.90 26.44
CA HIS A 31 18.25 -22.48 26.07
C HIS A 31 17.14 -21.68 26.78
N TYR A 32 16.67 -22.12 27.95
CA TYR A 32 15.63 -21.40 28.71
C TYR A 32 16.00 -19.94 28.95
N ASP A 33 17.25 -19.66 29.31
CA ASP A 33 17.70 -18.28 29.58
C ASP A 33 17.70 -17.43 28.31
N GLU A 34 18.03 -18.01 27.16
CA GLU A 34 17.97 -17.33 25.85
C GLU A 34 16.51 -17.07 25.42
N MET A 35 15.62 -18.05 25.58
CA MET A 35 14.19 -17.87 25.32
C MET A 35 13.55 -16.87 26.29
N ALA A 36 13.97 -16.84 27.54
CA ALA A 36 13.55 -15.85 28.53
C ALA A 36 14.01 -14.44 28.15
N LEU A 37 15.17 -14.27 27.51
CA LEU A 37 15.60 -12.97 26.96
C LEU A 37 14.77 -12.56 25.73
N VAL A 38 14.49 -13.49 24.81
CA VAL A 38 13.67 -13.23 23.60
C VAL A 38 12.23 -12.88 23.98
N VAL A 39 11.63 -13.63 24.89
CA VAL A 39 10.25 -13.44 25.37
C VAL A 39 10.16 -12.30 26.38
N GLY A 40 11.16 -12.17 27.27
CA GLY A 40 11.22 -11.19 28.35
C GLY A 40 11.62 -9.78 27.93
N LYS A 41 12.13 -9.58 26.71
CA LYS A 41 12.26 -8.23 26.12
C LYS A 41 10.91 -7.61 25.70
N TYR A 42 9.81 -8.38 25.79
CA TYR A 42 8.43 -7.90 25.67
C TYR A 42 7.67 -7.91 27.01
N MET A 43 8.36 -7.83 28.15
CA MET A 43 7.72 -7.20 29.30
C MET A 43 7.56 -5.72 28.93
N ALA A 44 6.38 -5.32 28.46
CA ALA A 44 6.09 -3.94 28.11
C ALA A 44 6.50 -3.04 29.28
N ILE A 45 7.63 -2.35 29.14
CA ILE A 45 7.96 -1.17 29.93
C ILE A 45 6.87 -0.18 29.55
N GLY A 46 5.79 -0.20 30.33
CA GLY A 46 4.68 0.74 30.27
C GLY A 46 5.12 2.11 30.77
N SER A 47 6.15 2.67 30.15
CA SER A 47 6.60 4.05 30.39
C SER A 47 7.00 4.70 29.07
N PHE A 48 6.04 4.84 28.15
CA PHE A 48 6.12 5.90 27.15
C PHE A 48 5.75 7.23 27.82
N SER A 49 6.64 7.75 28.67
CA SER A 49 6.59 9.18 28.99
C SER A 49 7.19 9.91 27.80
N LYS A 50 6.31 10.42 26.92
CA LYS A 50 6.66 11.24 25.76
C LYS A 50 7.30 12.54 26.26
N LYS A 51 8.61 12.52 26.53
CA LYS A 51 9.40 13.75 26.69
C LYS A 51 9.59 14.31 25.29
N THR A 52 8.77 15.30 24.93
CA THR A 52 9.01 16.16 23.77
C THR A 52 10.18 17.07 24.13
N VAL A 53 11.39 16.64 23.80
CA VAL A 53 12.49 17.59 23.60
C VAL A 53 12.32 18.12 22.19
N ASP A 54 12.18 19.43 22.11
CA ASP A 54 12.18 20.23 20.90
C ASP A 54 13.51 19.99 20.16
N ILE A 55 13.45 19.43 18.95
CA ILE A 55 14.63 19.30 18.08
C ILE A 55 14.56 20.50 17.15
N ASP A 56 15.26 21.56 17.54
CA ASP A 56 15.63 22.63 16.62
C ASP A 56 16.62 22.03 15.61
N LEU A 57 16.23 22.03 14.33
CA LEU A 57 16.96 21.39 13.25
C LEU A 57 17.89 22.44 12.65
N ASP A 58 19.02 22.69 13.35
CA ASP A 58 20.11 23.48 12.79
C ASP A 58 21.02 22.61 11.91
N ASP A 59 21.36 23.18 10.77
CA ASP A 59 22.09 22.60 9.65
C ASP A 59 23.58 22.45 9.96
N GLY A 60 24.16 21.32 9.55
CA GLY A 60 25.62 21.17 9.48
C GLY A 60 26.17 19.88 10.08
N ASN A 61 26.44 18.91 9.20
CA ASN A 61 27.69 18.14 9.13
C ASN A 61 28.42 17.82 10.47
N GLN A 62 28.54 16.53 10.82
CA GLN A 62 29.81 15.77 10.96
C GLN A 62 29.61 14.48 11.78
N ASP A 63 30.15 13.39 11.21
CA ASP A 63 30.78 12.22 11.83
C ASP A 63 30.03 11.40 12.93
N LEU A 64 29.70 10.16 12.57
CA LEU A 64 29.15 9.16 13.49
C LEU A 64 30.28 8.42 14.22
N VAL A 65 30.42 8.67 15.51
CA VAL A 65 31.12 7.75 16.43
C VAL A 65 30.08 7.01 17.27
N PRO A 66 30.14 5.67 17.42
CA PRO A 66 29.24 4.95 18.32
C PRO A 66 29.69 5.17 19.76
N ILE A 67 28.82 5.73 20.60
CA ILE A 67 29.04 5.81 22.05
C ILE A 67 28.87 4.39 22.62
N ASN A 68 30.00 3.80 23.01
CA ASN A 68 30.11 2.70 23.95
C ASN A 68 29.60 3.19 25.31
N CYS A 69 28.61 2.52 25.89
CA CYS A 69 28.22 2.77 27.28
C CYS A 69 28.56 1.52 28.10
N ASP A 70 29.73 1.59 28.70
CA ASP A 70 30.17 0.70 29.76
C ASP A 70 29.22 0.75 30.96
N ASN A 71 29.18 -0.40 31.60
CA ASN A 71 28.54 -0.77 32.84
C ASN A 71 28.95 0.11 34.03
N GLU A 72 28.00 0.72 34.74
CA GLU A 72 28.20 1.06 36.16
C GLU A 72 26.88 1.01 36.97
N GLU A 73 26.95 0.18 38.00
CA GLU A 73 26.05 0.03 39.14
C GLU A 73 25.91 1.35 39.91
N VAL A 74 24.69 1.86 40.12
CA VAL A 74 24.41 2.77 41.25
C VAL A 74 23.02 2.53 41.81
N GLU A 75 23.03 2.20 43.10
CA GLU A 75 21.95 2.03 44.07
C GLU A 75 20.98 3.21 44.23
N GLU A 76 19.75 2.85 44.63
CA GLU A 76 18.73 3.53 45.45
C GLU A 76 18.50 5.07 45.37
N VAL A 77 17.23 5.50 45.30
CA VAL A 77 16.56 6.31 46.35
C VAL A 77 15.09 6.59 45.99
N ARG A 78 14.26 6.26 46.97
CA ARG A 78 12.80 6.37 47.07
C ARG A 78 12.40 7.77 47.55
N THR A 79 11.51 8.47 46.83
CA THR A 79 10.67 9.53 47.42
C THR A 79 9.31 9.61 46.72
N LYS A 80 8.24 9.54 47.52
CA LYS A 80 6.83 9.70 47.11
C LYS A 80 6.40 11.12 47.43
N VAL A 81 5.51 11.74 46.64
CA VAL A 81 4.46 12.69 47.09
C VAL A 81 3.42 12.91 45.96
N SER A 82 2.13 12.90 46.36
CA SER A 82 0.87 13.47 45.84
C SER A 82 0.85 14.30 44.52
N SER A 83 -0.24 14.44 43.75
CA SER A 83 -1.68 14.14 43.94
C SER A 83 -2.38 14.07 42.56
N SER A 84 -3.57 13.47 42.58
CA SER A 84 -4.53 13.39 41.47
C SER A 84 -5.18 14.74 41.14
N ASP A 85 -5.16 15.13 39.86
CA ASP A 85 -6.17 16.00 39.24
C ASP A 85 -6.43 15.57 37.80
N THR A 86 -7.48 14.79 37.58
CA THR A 86 -8.00 14.48 36.24
C THR A 86 -8.99 15.56 35.83
N SER A 87 -8.58 16.51 35.00
CA SER A 87 -9.52 17.34 34.23
C SER A 87 -9.26 17.19 32.73
N LYS A 88 -10.35 16.93 32.01
CA LYS A 88 -10.41 16.32 30.68
C LYS A 88 -9.89 17.27 29.61
N CYS A 89 -8.69 17.01 29.08
CA CYS A 89 -8.25 17.66 27.84
C CYS A 89 -8.94 16.99 26.64
N LYS A 90 -9.97 17.65 26.10
CA LYS A 90 -10.54 17.31 24.79
C LYS A 90 -9.46 17.54 23.74
N ARG A 91 -8.77 16.47 23.32
CA ARG A 91 -7.93 16.52 22.13
C ARG A 91 -8.86 16.72 20.93
N LYS A 92 -8.81 17.92 20.34
CA LYS A 92 -9.39 18.18 19.02
C LYS A 92 -8.69 17.24 18.02
N ASN A 93 -9.48 16.46 17.29
CA ASN A 93 -9.01 15.51 16.30
C ASN A 93 -8.40 16.25 15.10
N THR A 94 -7.10 16.57 15.16
CA THR A 94 -6.38 17.19 14.04
C THR A 94 -5.80 16.13 13.08
N GLN A 95 -5.62 14.88 13.55
CA GLN A 95 -4.96 13.82 12.78
C GLN A 95 -5.87 13.15 11.73
N GLU A 96 -7.18 13.12 11.95
CA GLU A 96 -8.17 12.59 10.99
C GLU A 96 -8.19 13.39 9.67
N SER A 97 -7.98 14.72 9.75
CA SER A 97 -7.97 15.59 8.56
C SER A 97 -6.83 15.28 7.56
N VAL A 98 -5.65 14.87 8.04
CA VAL A 98 -4.49 14.57 7.18
C VAL A 98 -4.68 13.25 6.43
N VAL A 99 -5.37 12.27 7.05
CA VAL A 99 -5.72 11.01 6.39
C VAL A 99 -6.81 11.23 5.36
N ASP A 100 -7.85 12.01 5.70
CA ASP A 100 -8.93 12.36 4.78
C ASP A 100 -8.44 13.17 3.56
N GLU A 101 -7.49 14.07 3.74
CA GLU A 101 -6.87 14.82 2.64
C GLU A 101 -6.08 13.91 1.70
N GLN A 102 -5.36 12.93 2.22
CA GLN A 102 -4.66 11.93 1.41
C GLN A 102 -5.63 11.03 0.66
N ILE A 103 -6.70 10.56 1.30
CA ILE A 103 -7.76 9.75 0.65
C ILE A 103 -8.41 10.54 -0.49
N LYS A 104 -8.77 11.80 -0.26
CA LYS A 104 -9.30 12.70 -1.28
C LYS A 104 -8.34 12.89 -2.44
N PHE A 105 -7.05 13.14 -2.16
CA PHE A 105 -6.02 13.30 -3.20
C PHE A 105 -5.87 12.03 -4.05
N VAL A 106 -5.80 10.86 -3.43
CA VAL A 106 -5.73 9.57 -4.14
C VAL A 106 -7.00 9.34 -4.96
N GLY A 107 -8.18 9.63 -4.40
CA GLY A 107 -9.47 9.55 -5.09
C GLY A 107 -9.52 10.42 -6.35
N GLU A 108 -9.02 11.65 -6.28
CA GLU A 108 -8.94 12.55 -7.46
C GLU A 108 -8.00 12.02 -8.53
N LYS A 109 -6.83 11.48 -8.15
CA LYS A 109 -5.88 10.88 -9.11
C LYS A 109 -6.48 9.65 -9.77
N PHE A 110 -7.14 8.79 -8.99
CA PHE A 110 -7.82 7.62 -9.50
C PHE A 110 -8.95 8.01 -10.46
N GLY A 111 -9.78 9.00 -10.10
CA GLY A 111 -10.82 9.54 -10.97
C GLY A 111 -10.29 10.03 -12.33
N LYS A 112 -9.13 10.69 -12.36
CA LYS A 112 -8.47 11.10 -13.62
C LYS A 112 -8.02 9.90 -14.47
N ILE A 113 -7.54 8.83 -13.85
CA ILE A 113 -7.13 7.60 -14.55
C ILE A 113 -8.36 6.89 -15.12
N VAL A 114 -9.41 6.72 -14.31
CA VAL A 114 -10.67 6.09 -14.73
C VAL A 114 -11.30 6.84 -15.90
N ASN A 115 -11.41 8.17 -15.83
CA ASN A 115 -11.95 8.97 -16.93
C ASN A 115 -11.12 8.85 -18.23
N LYS A 116 -9.78 8.83 -18.13
CA LYS A 116 -8.92 8.58 -19.31
C LYS A 116 -9.11 7.17 -19.87
N LEU A 117 -9.28 6.16 -19.02
CA LEU A 117 -9.54 4.79 -19.43
C LEU A 117 -10.90 4.68 -20.11
N GLU A 118 -11.94 5.33 -19.57
CA GLU A 118 -13.27 5.39 -20.15
C GLU A 118 -13.24 5.99 -21.57
N GLN A 119 -12.51 7.08 -21.78
CA GLN A 119 -12.30 7.66 -23.11
C GLN A 119 -11.45 6.78 -24.05
N PHE A 120 -10.60 5.91 -23.48
CA PHE A 120 -9.79 4.96 -24.24
C PHE A 120 -10.63 3.76 -24.70
N THR A 121 -11.58 3.31 -23.87
CA THR A 121 -12.51 2.22 -24.16
C THR A 121 -13.77 2.66 -24.90
N ALA A 122 -14.06 3.97 -24.90
CA ALA A 122 -15.21 4.52 -25.60
C ALA A 122 -15.21 4.10 -27.07
N ASP A 123 -16.34 3.56 -27.53
CA ASP A 123 -16.51 3.18 -28.91
C ASP A 123 -16.52 4.42 -29.80
N LYS A 124 -15.51 4.52 -30.68
CA LYS A 124 -15.34 5.63 -31.63
C LYS A 124 -15.93 5.31 -33.00
N THR A 125 -16.54 4.13 -33.16
CA THR A 125 -17.14 3.66 -34.41
C THR A 125 -18.19 4.65 -34.96
N PRO A 126 -19.12 5.21 -34.15
CA PRO A 126 -20.08 6.20 -34.67
C PRO A 126 -19.42 7.51 -35.13
N HIS A 127 -18.37 7.94 -34.42
CA HIS A 127 -17.59 9.11 -34.81
C HIS A 127 -16.85 8.88 -36.13
N LEU A 128 -16.26 7.69 -36.29
CA LEU A 128 -15.58 7.28 -37.52
C LEU A 128 -16.54 7.26 -38.71
N TYR A 129 -17.73 6.69 -38.55
CA TYR A 129 -18.74 6.63 -39.60
C TYR A 129 -19.09 8.03 -40.11
N ARG A 130 -19.44 8.92 -39.19
CA ARG A 130 -19.75 10.32 -39.52
C ARG A 130 -18.61 10.98 -40.30
N GLU A 131 -17.36 10.76 -39.88
CA GLU A 131 -16.22 11.40 -40.50
C GLU A 131 -15.89 10.84 -41.89
N VAL A 132 -16.08 9.53 -42.10
CA VAL A 132 -15.92 8.89 -43.40
C VAL A 132 -16.99 9.40 -44.37
N MET A 133 -18.25 9.46 -43.93
CA MET A 133 -19.37 9.95 -44.74
C MET A 133 -19.33 11.47 -44.97
N SER A 134 -18.63 12.23 -44.13
CA SER A 134 -18.52 13.70 -44.26
C SER A 134 -17.31 14.15 -45.09
N VAL A 135 -16.50 13.23 -45.62
CA VAL A 135 -15.50 13.62 -46.61
C VAL A 135 -16.25 14.15 -47.82
N GLU A 136 -16.06 15.45 -48.11
CA GLU A 136 -16.63 16.21 -49.25
C GLU A 136 -17.23 15.30 -50.33
N VAL A 137 -18.57 15.26 -50.37
CA VAL A 137 -19.45 14.34 -51.13
C VAL A 137 -19.31 14.45 -52.66
N GLU A 138 -18.27 15.08 -53.19
CA GLU A 138 -17.95 15.10 -54.61
C GLU A 138 -16.86 14.06 -54.92
N GLY A 139 -17.30 12.85 -55.31
CA GLY A 139 -16.47 11.91 -56.06
C GLY A 139 -16.41 10.46 -55.53
N PHE A 140 -17.06 10.14 -54.41
CA PHE A 140 -17.12 8.78 -53.88
C PHE A 140 -18.57 8.33 -53.73
N ASP A 141 -18.82 7.10 -54.16
CA ASP A 141 -20.12 6.45 -53.99
C ASP A 141 -20.32 5.98 -52.54
N ASP A 142 -21.56 5.97 -52.07
CA ASP A 142 -21.91 5.60 -50.69
C ASP A 142 -21.53 4.15 -50.37
N ASP A 143 -21.66 3.22 -51.34
CA ASP A 143 -21.28 1.82 -51.13
C ASP A 143 -19.76 1.68 -50.95
N PHE A 144 -18.99 2.47 -51.70
CA PHE A 144 -17.53 2.53 -51.53
C PHE A 144 -17.16 3.08 -50.14
N LEU A 145 -17.80 4.17 -49.70
CA LEU A 145 -17.54 4.73 -48.37
C LEU A 145 -17.92 3.75 -47.24
N CYS A 146 -18.99 2.98 -47.41
CA CYS A 146 -19.36 1.89 -46.50
C CYS A 146 -18.28 0.80 -46.46
N SER A 147 -17.79 0.35 -47.62
CA SER A 147 -16.71 -0.64 -47.69
C SER A 147 -15.42 -0.13 -47.03
N VAL A 148 -15.08 1.15 -47.19
CA VAL A 148 -13.92 1.75 -46.53
C VAL A 148 -14.13 1.80 -45.03
N PHE A 149 -15.32 2.19 -44.58
CA PHE A 149 -15.65 2.21 -43.17
C PHE A 149 -15.48 0.82 -42.55
N ASP A 150 -16.02 -0.23 -43.16
CA ASP A 150 -15.88 -1.61 -42.69
C ASP A 150 -14.40 -2.05 -42.63
N CYS A 151 -13.61 -1.67 -43.65
CA CYS A 151 -12.16 -1.90 -43.66
C CYS A 151 -11.46 -1.18 -42.49
N LEU A 152 -11.78 0.10 -42.24
CA LEU A 152 -11.20 0.88 -41.15
C LEU A 152 -11.62 0.36 -39.77
N VAL A 153 -12.87 -0.06 -39.60
CA VAL A 153 -13.35 -0.69 -38.36
C VAL A 153 -12.58 -1.98 -38.08
N SER A 154 -12.36 -2.81 -39.11
CA SER A 154 -11.56 -4.03 -38.98
C SER A 154 -10.08 -3.72 -38.66
N ARG A 155 -9.57 -2.59 -39.14
CA ARG A 155 -8.18 -2.14 -38.96
C ARG A 155 -8.13 -0.91 -38.06
N GLY A 156 -8.34 -1.10 -36.77
CA GLY A 156 -8.43 -0.02 -35.80
C GLY A 156 -7.24 0.97 -35.78
N SER A 157 -6.03 0.56 -36.18
CA SER A 157 -4.88 1.47 -36.34
C SER A 157 -5.03 2.41 -37.55
N GLU A 158 -5.57 1.92 -38.67
CA GLU A 158 -5.86 2.73 -39.85
C GLU A 158 -6.99 3.73 -39.58
N ALA A 159 -8.04 3.30 -38.86
CA ALA A 159 -9.10 4.21 -38.41
C ALA A 159 -8.56 5.37 -37.57
N LYS A 160 -7.66 5.08 -36.61
CA LYS A 160 -7.00 6.12 -35.80
C LYS A 160 -6.16 7.06 -36.65
N ALA A 161 -5.38 6.52 -37.59
CA ALA A 161 -4.56 7.32 -38.49
C ALA A 161 -5.41 8.18 -39.45
N PHE A 162 -6.56 7.67 -39.91
CA PHE A 162 -7.51 8.39 -40.73
C PHE A 162 -8.14 9.57 -39.97
N LEU A 163 -8.57 9.36 -38.72
CA LEU A 163 -9.13 10.43 -37.88
C LEU A 163 -8.10 11.51 -37.53
N ALA A 164 -6.81 11.18 -37.45
CA ALA A 164 -5.74 12.15 -37.22
C ALA A 164 -5.41 13.04 -38.45
N LYS A 165 -5.85 12.65 -39.65
CA LYS A 165 -5.63 13.41 -40.89
C LYS A 165 -6.57 14.61 -40.98
N SER A 166 -6.14 15.65 -41.71
CA SER A 166 -7.03 16.75 -42.10
C SER A 166 -8.02 16.29 -43.19
N THR A 167 -9.09 17.05 -43.41
CA THR A 167 -10.11 16.75 -44.44
C THR A 167 -9.50 16.51 -45.83
N LYS A 168 -8.57 17.36 -46.26
CA LYS A 168 -7.84 17.21 -47.54
C LYS A 168 -7.04 15.92 -47.62
N GLN A 169 -6.38 15.55 -46.52
CA GLN A 169 -5.57 14.33 -46.45
C GLN A 169 -6.43 13.06 -46.44
N ARG A 170 -7.61 13.11 -45.81
CA ARG A 170 -8.58 12.01 -45.84
C ARG A 170 -9.13 11.78 -47.25
N LYS A 171 -9.46 12.85 -47.98
CA LYS A 171 -9.88 12.78 -49.39
C LYS A 171 -8.80 12.14 -50.26
N PHE A 172 -7.54 12.59 -50.15
CA PHE A 172 -6.42 11.99 -50.89
C PHE A 172 -6.18 10.52 -50.53
N TRP A 173 -6.34 10.17 -49.25
CA TRP A 173 -6.23 8.78 -48.79
C TRP A 173 -7.31 7.89 -49.41
N LEU A 174 -8.57 8.36 -49.44
CA LEU A 174 -9.68 7.66 -50.10
C LEU A 174 -9.47 7.51 -51.61
N GLN A 175 -8.91 8.52 -52.28
CA GLN A 175 -8.57 8.42 -53.71
C GLN A 175 -7.55 7.29 -53.96
N LYS A 176 -6.54 7.16 -53.09
CA LYS A 176 -5.59 6.04 -53.18
C LYS A 176 -6.25 4.70 -52.88
N ALA A 177 -7.14 4.64 -51.89
CA ALA A 177 -7.87 3.43 -51.55
C ALA A 177 -8.79 2.96 -52.69
N SER A 178 -9.33 3.88 -53.48
CA SER A 178 -10.18 3.58 -54.64
C SER A 178 -9.41 3.06 -55.87
N GLN A 179 -8.08 3.22 -55.91
CA GLN A 179 -7.23 2.80 -57.04
C GLN A 179 -6.58 1.42 -56.85
N GLY A 180 -6.78 0.81 -55.67
CA GLY A 180 -6.21 -0.49 -55.30
C GLY A 180 -7.14 -1.66 -55.54
#